data_AF-A0A633SKW3-F1
#
_entry.id   AF-A0A633SKW3-F1
#
_cell.length_a   1.000
_cell.length_b   1.000
_cell.length_c   1.000
_cell.angle_alpha   90.00
_cell.angle_beta   90.00
_cell.angle_gamma   90.00
#
_symmetry.space_group_name_H-M   'P 1'
#
loop_
_entity.id
_entity.type
_entity.pdbx_description
1 polymer ?
#
loop_
_entity_poly.entity_id
_entity_poly.type
_entity_poly.pdbx_seq_one_letter_code
_entity_poly.pdbx_strand_id
1 'polypeptide(L)'
;MDQKQIEEIVRSVMASMGQDVPQPVAPSTQEGAKPQCAAPTVTESCALDLGSAEAKAWIGVENPHRADVLTELRRSTAARVCTGRAGPRPRTQALLRFLADHSRSKDTVLKEVPEEWVKAQGLLEVRSEISDKNLYLTRPDMGRRLSPEAIDALKSQCVMNPDVQVVVSDGLSTDAITANYEEILPPLLAGLKQAGLNVGTPFFVRYGRVKIEDQIGEILGAKAVILLVGERPGLGQSESLSCYAVYSPRVATTVEADRTCISNIHQGGTPPVEAAAVIVDLAKRMLEQKASGINMTR
;
A
#
# COMPACT_ATOMS: atom_id res chain seq x y z
N MET A 1 36.04 -17.14 37.10
CA MET A 1 34.98 -17.81 37.87
C MET A 1 35.15 -19.30 37.62
N ASP A 2 35.31 -20.10 38.68
CA ASP A 2 35.58 -21.54 38.55
C ASP A 2 34.31 -22.30 38.13
N GLN A 3 34.47 -23.38 37.36
CA GLN A 3 33.34 -24.12 36.77
C GLN A 3 32.41 -24.70 37.84
N LYS A 4 32.96 -25.01 39.03
CA LYS A 4 32.19 -25.42 40.21
C LYS A 4 31.30 -24.31 40.78
N GLN A 5 31.73 -23.06 40.70
CA GLN A 5 30.92 -21.92 41.17
C GLN A 5 29.72 -21.67 40.25
N ILE A 6 29.87 -21.94 38.96
CA ILE A 6 28.78 -21.82 37.98
C ILE A 6 27.73 -22.91 38.24
N GLU A 7 28.14 -24.14 38.51
CA GLU A 7 27.23 -25.24 38.84
C GLU A 7 26.45 -25.01 40.14
N GLU A 8 27.07 -24.45 41.18
CA GLU A 8 26.38 -24.10 42.42
C GLU A 8 25.34 -22.99 42.24
N ILE A 9 25.64 -21.97 41.45
CA ILE A 9 24.70 -20.89 41.13
C ILE A 9 23.50 -21.44 40.36
N VAL A 10 23.74 -22.28 39.35
CA VAL A 10 22.66 -22.90 38.56
C VAL A 10 21.78 -23.78 39.46
N ARG A 11 22.37 -24.57 40.37
CA ARG A 11 21.63 -25.43 41.31
C ARG A 11 20.79 -24.63 42.29
N SER A 12 21.31 -23.51 42.80
CA SER A 12 20.58 -22.59 43.69
C SER A 12 19.39 -21.94 42.97
N VAL A 13 19.55 -21.57 41.70
CA VAL A 13 18.46 -20.96 40.91
C VAL A 13 17.38 -21.98 40.60
N MET A 14 17.74 -23.21 40.22
CA MET A 14 16.76 -24.26 39.93
C MET A 14 15.98 -24.72 41.17
N ALA A 15 16.60 -24.76 42.36
CA ALA A 15 15.91 -25.05 43.61
C ALA A 15 14.89 -23.97 44.01
N SER A 16 15.15 -22.70 43.65
CA SER A 16 14.21 -21.59 43.89
C SER A 16 12.99 -21.60 42.95
N MET A 17 13.06 -22.34 41.84
CA MET A 17 12.00 -22.45 40.84
C MET A 17 11.09 -23.68 41.02
N GLY A 18 11.25 -24.44 42.10
CA GLY A 18 10.36 -25.57 42.45
C GLY A 18 10.37 -26.71 41.44
N GLN A 19 11.45 -26.87 40.67
CA GLN A 19 11.61 -28.00 39.75
C GLN A 19 12.47 -29.09 40.40
N ASP A 20 11.86 -30.25 40.65
CA ASP A 20 12.55 -31.43 41.20
C ASP A 20 13.60 -31.96 40.22
N VAL A 21 14.81 -32.21 40.73
CA VAL A 21 15.88 -32.90 40.01
C VAL A 21 15.61 -34.42 40.06
N PRO A 22 15.61 -35.16 38.93
CA PRO A 22 15.38 -36.60 38.97
C PRO A 22 16.55 -37.33 39.62
N GLN A 23 16.27 -38.18 40.61
CA GLN A 23 17.22 -39.18 41.12
C GLN A 23 17.34 -40.37 40.14
N PRO A 24 18.52 -41.02 40.05
CA PRO A 24 18.69 -42.19 39.22
C PRO A 24 18.06 -43.44 39.87
N VAL A 25 17.17 -44.11 39.14
CA VAL A 25 16.51 -45.35 39.58
C VAL A 25 17.27 -46.57 39.07
N ALA A 26 17.49 -47.54 39.96
CA ALA A 26 18.12 -48.84 39.69
C ALA A 26 17.26 -49.74 38.76
N PRO A 27 17.85 -50.71 38.04
CA PRO A 27 17.11 -51.46 37.02
C PRO A 27 16.26 -52.55 37.66
N SER A 28 14.94 -52.51 37.41
CA SER A 28 14.05 -53.65 37.62
C SER A 28 13.59 -54.22 36.27
N THR A 29 13.89 -55.50 36.09
CA THR A 29 13.38 -56.35 35.02
C THR A 29 11.90 -56.64 35.22
N GLN A 30 11.05 -56.28 34.25
CA GLN A 30 9.77 -56.96 34.02
C GLN A 30 9.42 -57.03 32.53
N GLU A 31 8.90 -58.20 32.17
CA GLU A 31 8.60 -58.72 30.85
C GLU A 31 7.31 -58.13 30.25
N GLY A 32 7.28 -58.06 28.92
CA GLY A 32 6.10 -58.34 28.08
C GLY A 32 4.92 -57.37 28.16
N ALA A 33 4.96 -56.31 27.34
CA ALA A 33 3.75 -55.58 26.94
C ALA A 33 3.75 -55.32 25.41
N LYS A 34 2.60 -55.64 24.77
CA LYS A 34 2.33 -55.53 23.33
C LYS A 34 2.56 -54.11 22.80
N PRO A 35 2.88 -53.93 21.50
CA PRO A 35 3.02 -52.62 20.91
C PRO A 35 1.64 -51.94 20.88
N GLN A 36 1.44 -50.94 21.73
CA GLN A 36 0.37 -49.97 21.53
C GLN A 36 0.78 -49.09 20.33
N CYS A 37 -0.09 -49.05 19.32
CA CYS A 37 0.01 -48.08 18.24
C CYS A 37 0.02 -46.67 18.84
N ALA A 38 1.18 -46.04 18.86
CA ALA A 38 1.25 -44.60 19.01
C ALA A 38 0.50 -44.01 17.81
N ALA A 39 -0.65 -43.38 18.07
CA ALA A 39 -1.27 -42.54 17.07
C ALA A 39 -0.23 -41.50 16.64
N PRO A 40 0.01 -41.30 15.34
CA PRO A 40 0.93 -40.27 14.91
C PRO A 40 0.38 -38.95 15.43
N THR A 41 1.17 -38.28 16.25
CA THR A 41 1.01 -36.85 16.50
C THR A 41 1.28 -36.21 15.15
N VAL A 42 0.21 -36.02 14.37
CA VAL A 42 0.25 -35.16 13.19
C VAL A 42 0.48 -33.77 13.75
N THR A 43 1.75 -33.38 13.83
CA THR A 43 2.10 -31.98 13.79
C THR A 43 1.44 -31.44 12.54
N GLU A 44 0.41 -30.60 12.69
CA GLU A 44 -0.18 -29.88 11.57
C GLU A 44 0.94 -29.01 10.96
N SER A 45 1.69 -29.58 10.02
CA SER A 45 2.61 -28.80 9.22
C SER A 45 1.75 -28.04 8.22
N CYS A 46 1.55 -26.74 8.47
CA CYS A 46 1.12 -25.80 7.45
C CYS A 46 2.24 -25.71 6.39
N ALA A 47 2.35 -26.74 5.53
CA ALA A 47 3.46 -26.91 4.61
C ALA A 47 3.48 -25.85 3.49
N LEU A 48 2.35 -25.15 3.27
CA LEU A 48 2.23 -24.11 2.26
C LEU A 48 1.65 -22.82 2.87
N ASP A 49 2.46 -21.76 2.87
CA ASP A 49 2.00 -20.41 3.16
C ASP A 49 1.21 -19.87 1.94
N LEU A 50 -0.05 -19.49 2.15
CA LEU A 50 -0.93 -18.97 1.11
C LEU A 50 -0.46 -17.62 0.52
N GLY A 51 0.36 -16.86 1.25
CA GLY A 51 0.97 -15.61 0.80
C GLY A 51 2.24 -15.79 -0.04
N SER A 52 2.79 -17.01 -0.08
CA SER A 52 4.06 -17.32 -0.75
C SER A 52 4.00 -17.19 -2.27
N ALA A 53 5.18 -17.04 -2.91
CA ALA A 53 5.30 -17.08 -4.36
C ALA A 53 4.85 -18.43 -4.94
N GLU A 54 5.10 -19.53 -4.23
CA GLU A 54 4.66 -20.87 -4.60
C GLU A 54 3.13 -20.96 -4.69
N ALA A 55 2.42 -20.51 -3.64
CA ALA A 55 0.96 -20.48 -3.64
C ALA A 55 0.38 -19.56 -4.74
N LYS A 56 1.08 -18.46 -5.07
CA LYS A 56 0.71 -17.55 -6.17
C LYS A 56 0.91 -18.15 -7.56
N ALA A 57 1.89 -19.04 -7.72
CA ALA A 57 2.22 -19.70 -8.99
C ALA A 57 1.48 -21.03 -9.20
N TRP A 58 0.78 -21.55 -8.19
CA TRP A 58 0.09 -22.83 -8.23
C TRP A 58 -0.89 -22.96 -9.40
N ILE A 59 -0.78 -24.08 -10.14
CA ILE A 59 -1.67 -24.48 -11.23
C ILE A 59 -2.50 -25.67 -10.75
N GLY A 60 -3.82 -25.50 -10.81
CA GLY A 60 -4.79 -26.47 -10.28
C GLY A 60 -5.64 -27.15 -11.34
N VAL A 61 -5.37 -26.96 -12.63
CA VAL A 61 -6.12 -27.66 -13.70
C VAL A 61 -5.77 -29.15 -13.69
N GLU A 62 -6.78 -30.00 -13.56
CA GLU A 62 -6.63 -31.46 -13.61
C GLU A 62 -6.71 -31.94 -15.06
N ASN A 63 -5.85 -32.89 -15.43
CA ASN A 63 -5.74 -33.45 -16.79
C ASN A 63 -5.68 -32.36 -17.90
N PRO A 64 -4.72 -31.41 -17.82
CA PRO A 64 -4.64 -30.34 -18.80
C PRO A 64 -4.25 -30.90 -20.17
N HIS A 65 -4.84 -30.35 -21.23
CA HIS A 65 -4.47 -30.71 -22.61
C HIS A 65 -2.98 -30.43 -22.87
N ARG A 66 -2.46 -29.31 -22.34
CA ARG A 66 -1.06 -28.89 -22.44
C ARG A 66 -0.64 -28.16 -21.15
N ALA A 67 0.08 -28.87 -20.28
CA ALA A 67 0.51 -28.33 -18.97
C ALA A 67 1.55 -27.22 -19.11
N ASP A 68 2.45 -27.35 -20.09
CA ASP A 68 3.47 -26.35 -20.46
C ASP A 68 2.85 -24.98 -20.76
N VAL A 69 1.76 -24.96 -21.55
CA VAL A 69 1.04 -23.74 -21.89
C VAL A 69 0.40 -23.10 -20.66
N LEU A 70 -0.12 -23.89 -19.73
CA LEU A 70 -0.69 -23.33 -18.49
C LEU A 70 0.36 -22.63 -17.64
N THR A 71 1.59 -23.14 -17.61
CA THR A 71 2.70 -22.49 -16.91
C THR A 71 3.03 -21.14 -17.52
N GLU A 72 3.06 -21.06 -18.84
CA GLU A 72 3.27 -19.79 -19.55
C GLU A 72 2.12 -18.80 -19.30
N LEU A 73 0.86 -19.24 -19.45
CA LEU A 73 -0.32 -18.43 -19.18
C LEU A 73 -0.37 -17.94 -17.73
N ARG A 74 0.08 -18.76 -16.77
CA ARG A 74 0.17 -18.34 -15.37
C ARG A 74 1.23 -17.26 -15.19
N ARG A 75 2.38 -17.36 -15.87
CA ARG A 75 3.47 -16.37 -15.78
C ARG A 75 3.14 -15.05 -16.48
N SER A 76 2.34 -15.08 -17.55
CA SER A 76 2.04 -13.91 -18.38
C SER A 76 1.10 -12.90 -17.73
N THR A 77 0.53 -13.19 -16.55
CA THR A 77 -0.42 -12.29 -15.89
C THR A 77 -0.39 -12.43 -14.36
N ALA A 78 -0.65 -11.33 -13.65
CA ALA A 78 -0.91 -11.36 -12.22
C ALA A 78 -2.32 -11.90 -11.86
N ALA A 79 -3.24 -11.99 -12.84
CA ALA A 79 -4.58 -12.51 -12.64
C ALA A 79 -4.58 -13.98 -12.17
N ARG A 80 -5.62 -14.39 -11.43
CA ARG A 80 -5.74 -15.75 -10.85
C ARG A 80 -6.22 -16.78 -11.89
N VAL A 81 -5.47 -16.96 -12.96
CA VAL A 81 -5.74 -17.96 -14.01
C VAL A 81 -5.19 -19.34 -13.64
N CYS A 82 -5.55 -20.37 -14.41
CA CYS A 82 -4.98 -21.73 -14.32
C CYS A 82 -5.22 -22.47 -12.99
N THR A 83 -6.14 -22.01 -12.12
CA THR A 83 -6.42 -22.64 -10.82
C THR A 83 -7.30 -23.88 -10.88
N GLY A 84 -7.81 -24.23 -12.07
CA GLY A 84 -8.75 -25.34 -12.26
C GLY A 84 -10.11 -25.10 -11.60
N ARG A 85 -10.85 -26.20 -11.39
CA ARG A 85 -12.24 -26.19 -10.86
C ARG A 85 -12.56 -27.51 -10.16
N ALA A 86 -13.56 -27.48 -9.27
CA ALA A 86 -14.27 -28.64 -8.74
C ALA A 86 -15.74 -28.54 -9.17
N GLY A 87 -16.15 -29.32 -10.17
CA GLY A 87 -17.41 -29.07 -10.88
C GLY A 87 -17.41 -27.67 -11.51
N PRO A 88 -18.41 -26.81 -11.20
CA PRO A 88 -18.44 -25.40 -11.61
C PRO A 88 -17.86 -24.43 -10.55
N ARG A 89 -17.25 -24.93 -9.47
CA ARG A 89 -16.76 -24.10 -8.34
C ARG A 89 -15.23 -23.99 -8.34
N PRO A 90 -14.66 -22.95 -7.68
CA PRO A 90 -13.22 -22.86 -7.47
C PRO A 90 -12.68 -24.07 -6.69
N ARG A 91 -11.41 -24.43 -6.94
CA ARG A 91 -10.71 -25.41 -6.09
C ARG A 91 -10.43 -24.82 -4.70
N THR A 92 -10.33 -25.67 -3.70
CA THR A 92 -10.16 -25.29 -2.29
C THR A 92 -8.96 -24.37 -2.07
N GLN A 93 -7.77 -24.73 -2.57
CA GLN A 93 -6.57 -23.90 -2.42
C GLN A 93 -6.72 -22.51 -3.04
N ALA A 94 -7.40 -22.40 -4.19
CA ALA A 94 -7.67 -21.11 -4.83
C ALA A 94 -8.62 -20.25 -3.99
N LEU A 95 -9.65 -20.86 -3.39
CA LEU A 95 -10.57 -20.19 -2.49
C LEU A 95 -9.89 -19.77 -1.18
N LEU A 96 -9.08 -20.64 -0.56
CA LEU A 96 -8.33 -20.34 0.65
C LEU A 96 -7.36 -19.17 0.42
N ARG A 97 -6.61 -19.19 -0.68
CA ARG A 97 -5.73 -18.06 -1.05
C ARG A 97 -6.52 -16.78 -1.30
N PHE A 98 -7.69 -16.87 -1.95
CA PHE A 98 -8.57 -15.71 -2.14
C PHE A 98 -8.99 -15.10 -0.81
N LEU A 99 -9.39 -15.92 0.18
CA LEU A 99 -9.81 -15.45 1.49
C LEU A 99 -8.63 -14.87 2.29
N ALA A 100 -7.45 -15.48 2.23
CA ALA A 100 -6.23 -14.98 2.88
C ALA A 100 -5.81 -13.61 2.31
N ASP A 101 -5.83 -13.46 0.98
CA ASP A 101 -5.54 -12.17 0.36
C ASP A 101 -6.62 -11.13 0.68
N HIS A 102 -7.89 -11.56 0.82
CA HIS A 102 -8.98 -10.66 1.20
C HIS A 102 -8.84 -10.14 2.63
N SER A 103 -8.46 -11.00 3.60
CA SER A 103 -8.26 -10.55 4.97
C SER A 103 -7.16 -9.50 5.05
N ARG A 104 -6.01 -9.73 4.38
CA ARG A 104 -4.93 -8.73 4.29
C ARG A 104 -5.39 -7.44 3.61
N SER A 105 -6.13 -7.54 2.50
CA SER A 105 -6.65 -6.37 1.78
C SER A 105 -7.52 -5.49 2.68
N LYS A 106 -8.36 -6.08 3.53
CA LYS A 106 -9.22 -5.33 4.46
C LYS A 106 -8.40 -4.52 5.48
N ASP A 107 -7.31 -5.07 5.99
CA ASP A 107 -6.44 -4.37 6.95
C ASP A 107 -5.78 -3.13 6.32
N THR A 108 -5.38 -3.21 5.04
CA THR A 108 -4.74 -2.08 4.34
C THR A 108 -5.63 -0.85 4.17
N VAL A 109 -6.96 -1.03 4.14
CA VAL A 109 -7.92 0.09 3.99
C VAL A 109 -7.92 1.01 5.20
N LEU A 110 -7.70 0.45 6.40
CA LEU A 110 -7.74 1.19 7.66
C LEU A 110 -6.35 1.65 8.14
N LYS A 111 -5.28 1.18 7.49
CA LYS A 111 -3.92 1.60 7.79
C LYS A 111 -3.74 3.09 7.48
N GLU A 112 -3.04 3.79 8.38
CA GLU A 112 -2.78 5.23 8.27
C GLU A 112 -1.28 5.52 8.18
N VAL A 113 -0.92 6.59 7.47
CA VAL A 113 0.45 7.09 7.43
C VAL A 113 0.81 7.67 8.80
N PRO A 114 1.88 7.22 9.45
CA PRO A 114 2.33 7.82 10.70
C PRO A 114 2.78 9.27 10.50
N GLU A 115 2.42 10.17 11.42
CA GLU A 115 2.77 11.60 11.32
C GLU A 115 4.31 11.82 11.27
N GLU A 116 5.05 11.00 12.00
CA GLU A 116 6.52 11.02 12.00
C GLU A 116 7.11 10.69 10.62
N TRP A 117 6.42 9.86 9.83
CA TRP A 117 6.86 9.54 8.48
C TRP A 117 6.72 10.77 7.58
N VAL A 118 5.59 11.48 7.64
CA VAL A 118 5.36 12.70 6.84
C VAL A 118 6.39 13.79 7.19
N LYS A 119 6.65 13.95 8.49
CA LYS A 119 7.66 14.90 9.00
C LYS A 119 9.08 14.53 8.55
N ALA A 120 9.43 13.25 8.55
CA ALA A 120 10.74 12.78 8.09
C ALA A 120 10.99 13.10 6.60
N GLN A 121 9.92 13.15 5.81
CA GLN A 121 9.98 13.55 4.40
C GLN A 121 10.04 15.08 4.19
N GLY A 122 10.00 15.87 5.27
CA GLY A 122 10.03 17.33 5.19
C GLY A 122 8.79 17.95 4.57
N LEU A 123 7.66 17.23 4.55
CA LEU A 123 6.39 17.75 4.05
C LEU A 123 5.61 18.46 5.16
N LEU A 124 4.97 19.57 4.78
CA LEU A 124 3.91 20.16 5.58
C LEU A 124 2.72 19.19 5.58
N GLU A 125 2.28 18.78 6.76
CA GLU A 125 1.04 18.01 6.92
C GLU A 125 -0.14 18.95 7.18
N VAL A 126 -1.15 18.88 6.31
CA VAL A 126 -2.46 19.50 6.50
C VAL A 126 -3.56 18.43 6.40
N ARG A 127 -4.80 18.83 6.67
CA ARG A 127 -5.91 17.90 6.84
C ARG A 127 -7.18 18.39 6.12
N SER A 128 -8.00 17.46 5.64
CA SER A 128 -9.38 17.76 5.28
C SER A 128 -10.26 18.01 6.52
N GLU A 129 -11.55 18.26 6.33
CA GLU A 129 -12.53 18.37 7.44
C GLU A 129 -12.70 17.04 8.24
N ILE A 130 -12.11 15.94 7.77
CA ILE A 130 -12.35 14.60 8.33
C ILE A 130 -11.57 14.34 9.61
N SER A 131 -12.30 13.87 10.62
CA SER A 131 -11.98 13.29 11.95
C SER A 131 -11.00 12.13 12.13
N ASP A 132 -11.16 11.14 11.28
CA ASP A 132 -10.62 9.80 11.49
C ASP A 132 -10.93 8.97 10.26
N LYS A 133 -10.30 7.78 10.16
CA LYS A 133 -10.48 6.91 8.99
C LYS A 133 -11.91 6.40 8.81
N ASN A 134 -12.69 6.20 9.87
CA ASN A 134 -14.08 5.73 9.72
C ASN A 134 -14.96 6.82 9.11
N LEU A 135 -14.80 8.06 9.57
CA LEU A 135 -15.48 9.20 8.96
C LEU A 135 -15.01 9.42 7.52
N TYR A 136 -13.72 9.25 7.22
CA TYR A 136 -13.18 9.37 5.85
C TYR A 136 -13.88 8.42 4.86
N LEU A 137 -14.15 7.19 5.28
CA LEU A 137 -14.77 6.17 4.44
C LEU A 137 -16.26 6.44 4.17
N THR A 138 -16.93 7.19 5.05
CA THR A 138 -18.39 7.42 4.99
C THR A 138 -18.79 8.83 4.56
N ARG A 139 -17.87 9.81 4.64
CA ARG A 139 -18.12 11.23 4.33
C ARG A 139 -17.20 11.76 3.22
N PRO A 140 -17.43 11.35 1.96
CA PRO A 140 -16.61 11.82 0.84
C PRO A 140 -16.75 13.33 0.61
N ASP A 141 -17.83 13.96 1.05
CA ASP A 141 -18.06 15.40 0.97
C ASP A 141 -17.06 16.20 1.83
N MET A 142 -16.82 15.76 3.06
CA MET A 142 -15.86 16.39 3.98
C MET A 142 -14.40 16.13 3.54
N GLY A 143 -14.11 14.96 2.99
CA GLY A 143 -12.77 14.65 2.45
C GLY A 143 -12.40 15.47 1.21
N ARG A 144 -13.34 16.19 0.60
CA ARG A 144 -13.12 17.09 -0.55
C ARG A 144 -12.90 18.54 -0.13
N ARG A 145 -12.85 18.84 1.17
CA ARG A 145 -12.72 20.18 1.73
C ARG A 145 -11.62 20.21 2.78
N LEU A 146 -10.79 21.23 2.74
CA LEU A 146 -9.77 21.51 3.76
C LEU A 146 -10.41 21.99 5.06
N SER A 147 -9.80 21.65 6.19
CA SER A 147 -10.18 22.27 7.46
C SER A 147 -9.82 23.76 7.47
N PRO A 148 -10.47 24.60 8.29
CA PRO A 148 -10.11 26.01 8.41
C PRO A 148 -8.63 26.24 8.72
N GLU A 149 -8.06 25.44 9.62
CA GLU A 149 -6.64 25.52 10.02
C GLU A 149 -5.72 25.16 8.85
N ALA A 150 -6.12 24.18 8.03
CA ALA A 150 -5.38 23.82 6.82
C ALA A 150 -5.36 24.98 5.82
N ILE A 151 -6.46 25.70 5.64
CA ILE A 151 -6.52 26.87 4.75
C ILE A 151 -5.53 27.95 5.21
N ASP A 152 -5.49 28.25 6.51
CA ASP A 152 -4.58 29.25 7.07
C ASP A 152 -3.11 28.81 6.99
N ALA A 153 -2.82 27.53 7.25
CA ALA A 153 -1.48 26.97 7.10
C ALA A 153 -0.98 27.05 5.65
N LEU A 154 -1.81 26.70 4.67
CA LEU A 154 -1.45 26.77 3.26
C LEU A 154 -1.15 28.21 2.81
N LYS A 155 -1.99 29.18 3.18
CA LYS A 155 -1.77 30.60 2.82
C LYS A 155 -0.51 31.19 3.44
N SER A 156 -0.11 30.71 4.62
CA SER A 156 1.03 31.24 5.36
C SER A 156 2.36 30.58 5.00
N GLN A 157 2.36 29.30 4.60
CA GLN A 157 3.58 28.51 4.43
C GLN A 157 3.87 28.09 2.97
N CYS A 158 2.88 28.14 2.07
CA CYS A 158 3.06 27.77 0.67
C CYS A 158 3.28 28.99 -0.22
N VAL A 159 4.01 28.78 -1.33
CA VAL A 159 4.17 29.78 -2.39
C VAL A 159 2.83 30.04 -3.09
N MET A 160 2.50 31.31 -3.26
CA MET A 160 1.31 31.75 -3.99
C MET A 160 1.58 31.85 -5.50
N ASN A 161 0.56 31.56 -6.29
CA ASN A 161 0.54 31.56 -7.75
C ASN A 161 1.64 30.71 -8.42
N PRO A 162 1.85 29.43 -8.01
CA PRO A 162 2.79 28.56 -8.70
C PRO A 162 2.30 28.18 -10.09
N ASP A 163 3.22 27.86 -10.99
CA ASP A 163 2.85 27.24 -12.27
C ASP A 163 2.33 25.82 -12.04
N VAL A 164 3.00 25.07 -11.16
CA VAL A 164 2.60 23.70 -10.79
C VAL A 164 2.65 23.52 -9.28
N GLN A 165 1.54 23.06 -8.69
CA GLN A 165 1.45 22.64 -7.30
C GLN A 165 1.36 21.12 -7.21
N VAL A 166 2.26 20.50 -6.43
CA VAL A 166 2.22 19.05 -6.17
C VAL A 166 1.63 18.80 -4.79
N VAL A 167 0.65 17.92 -4.70
CA VAL A 167 -0.05 17.54 -3.48
C VAL A 167 0.05 16.03 -3.33
N VAL A 168 0.28 15.56 -2.11
CA VAL A 168 0.30 14.13 -1.77
C VAL A 168 -0.82 13.83 -0.79
N SER A 169 -1.55 12.74 -0.97
CA SER A 169 -2.61 12.31 -0.05
C SER A 169 -2.60 10.80 0.14
N ASP A 170 -2.83 10.32 1.37
CA ASP A 170 -3.01 8.89 1.63
C ASP A 170 -4.17 8.30 0.82
N GLY A 171 -5.23 9.08 0.65
CA GLY A 171 -6.42 8.63 -0.05
C GLY A 171 -6.99 7.36 0.60
N LEU A 172 -7.27 6.36 -0.25
CA LEU A 172 -7.79 5.07 0.20
C LEU A 172 -6.70 4.03 0.53
N SER A 173 -5.43 4.32 0.26
CA SER A 173 -4.32 3.40 0.55
C SER A 173 -3.04 4.11 0.97
N THR A 174 -2.70 3.94 2.25
CA THR A 174 -1.41 4.36 2.82
C THR A 174 -0.22 3.67 2.17
N ASP A 175 -0.37 2.39 1.80
CA ASP A 175 0.72 1.60 1.20
C ASP A 175 1.13 2.18 -0.16
N ALA A 176 0.18 2.72 -0.93
CA ALA A 176 0.46 3.34 -2.22
C ALA A 176 1.37 4.56 -2.14
N ILE A 177 1.29 5.33 -1.05
CA ILE A 177 2.19 6.47 -0.85
C ILE A 177 3.52 5.98 -0.30
N THR A 178 3.49 5.23 0.80
CA THR A 178 4.72 4.83 1.51
C THR A 178 5.64 3.92 0.68
N ALA A 179 5.10 3.09 -0.21
CA ALA A 179 5.91 2.23 -1.08
C ALA A 179 6.52 2.95 -2.28
N ASN A 180 5.87 4.01 -2.79
CA ASN A 180 6.27 4.65 -4.06
C ASN A 180 6.90 6.05 -3.87
N TYR A 181 6.81 6.65 -2.68
CA TYR A 181 7.17 8.05 -2.43
C TYR A 181 8.59 8.43 -2.87
N GLU A 182 9.59 7.68 -2.41
CA GLU A 182 11.02 7.94 -2.69
C GLU A 182 11.34 7.87 -4.18
N GLU A 183 10.63 7.03 -4.92
CA GLU A 183 10.84 6.82 -6.35
C GLU A 183 10.04 7.77 -7.23
N ILE A 184 8.99 8.43 -6.71
CA ILE A 184 8.14 9.32 -7.52
C ILE A 184 8.35 10.80 -7.21
N LEU A 185 8.34 11.20 -5.94
CA LEU A 185 8.25 12.62 -5.61
C LEU A 185 9.57 13.37 -5.85
N PRO A 186 10.74 12.90 -5.37
CA PRO A 186 12.01 13.55 -5.66
C PRO A 186 12.28 13.75 -7.16
N PRO A 187 12.16 12.73 -8.04
CA PRO A 187 12.37 12.93 -9.47
C PRO A 187 11.30 13.81 -10.12
N LEU A 188 10.03 13.74 -9.68
CA LEU A 188 8.97 14.63 -10.17
C LEU A 188 9.31 16.10 -9.88
N LEU A 189 9.64 16.43 -8.64
CA LEU A 189 9.98 17.80 -8.24
C LEU A 189 11.25 18.31 -8.96
N ALA A 190 12.26 17.44 -9.12
CA ALA A 190 13.46 17.77 -9.88
C ALA A 190 13.15 18.03 -11.35
N GLY A 191 12.35 17.17 -11.99
CA GLY A 191 11.97 17.29 -13.39
C GLY A 191 11.14 18.54 -13.68
N LEU A 192 10.19 18.89 -12.80
CA LEU A 192 9.40 20.13 -12.93
C LEU A 192 10.29 21.38 -12.82
N LYS A 193 11.25 21.40 -11.90
CA LYS A 193 12.20 22.52 -11.76
C LYS A 193 13.16 22.61 -12.97
N GLN A 194 13.68 21.48 -13.43
CA GLN A 194 14.54 21.42 -14.63
C GLN A 194 13.80 21.83 -15.90
N ALA A 195 12.49 21.62 -15.96
CA ALA A 195 11.62 22.13 -17.02
C ALA A 195 11.40 23.65 -16.97
N GLY A 196 11.96 24.36 -15.97
CA GLY A 196 11.85 25.81 -15.83
C GLY A 196 10.52 26.30 -15.25
N LEU A 197 9.73 25.40 -14.66
CA LEU A 197 8.43 25.75 -14.07
C LEU A 197 8.58 26.30 -12.66
N ASN A 198 7.77 27.29 -12.28
CA ASN A 198 7.67 27.72 -10.89
C ASN A 198 6.90 26.67 -10.06
N VAL A 199 7.63 25.81 -9.37
CA VAL A 199 7.07 24.72 -8.56
C VAL A 199 6.69 25.22 -7.17
N GLY A 200 5.43 25.04 -6.78
CA GLY A 200 4.92 25.35 -5.45
C GLY A 200 5.52 24.47 -4.35
N THR A 201 5.32 24.86 -3.09
CA THR A 201 5.75 24.08 -1.92
C THR A 201 4.94 22.77 -1.87
N PRO A 202 5.55 21.56 -1.98
CA PRO A 202 4.80 20.32 -1.86
C PRO A 202 4.34 20.11 -0.42
N PHE A 203 3.16 19.51 -0.25
CA PHE A 203 2.60 19.21 1.07
C PHE A 203 1.75 17.94 1.03
N PHE A 204 1.49 17.40 2.22
CA PHE A 204 0.67 16.21 2.44
C PHE A 204 -0.71 16.61 2.97
N VAL A 205 -1.77 16.02 2.40
CA VAL A 205 -3.16 16.19 2.83
C VAL A 205 -3.65 14.87 3.41
N ARG A 206 -3.82 14.81 4.72
CA ARG A 206 -4.45 13.66 5.36
C ARG A 206 -5.94 13.63 5.06
N TYR A 207 -6.45 12.44 4.73
CA TYR A 207 -7.87 12.20 4.43
C TYR A 207 -8.37 13.01 3.22
N GLY A 208 -7.52 13.18 2.21
CA GLY A 208 -7.87 13.88 0.97
C GLY A 208 -8.65 13.01 -0.01
N ARG A 209 -9.67 13.58 -0.64
CA ARG A 209 -10.32 13.06 -1.85
C ARG A 209 -9.93 13.93 -3.04
N VAL A 210 -9.97 13.40 -4.25
CA VAL A 210 -9.49 14.07 -5.48
C VAL A 210 -9.96 15.53 -5.59
N LYS A 211 -11.25 15.81 -5.44
CA LYS A 211 -11.80 17.18 -5.55
C LYS A 211 -11.28 18.21 -4.54
N ILE A 212 -10.53 17.80 -3.50
CA ILE A 212 -9.87 18.76 -2.60
C ILE A 212 -8.83 19.60 -3.35
N GLU A 213 -8.29 19.08 -4.46
CA GLU A 213 -7.33 19.79 -5.29
C GLU A 213 -7.92 21.06 -5.94
N ASP A 214 -9.25 21.11 -6.13
CA ASP A 214 -9.90 22.31 -6.68
C ASP A 214 -9.80 23.48 -5.70
N GLN A 215 -10.07 23.22 -4.43
CA GLN A 215 -9.97 24.22 -3.38
C GLN A 215 -8.52 24.64 -3.16
N ILE A 216 -7.57 23.70 -3.25
CA ILE A 216 -6.13 23.98 -3.17
C ILE A 216 -5.70 24.91 -4.31
N GLY A 217 -6.12 24.61 -5.54
CA GLY A 217 -5.79 25.43 -6.70
C GLY A 217 -6.35 26.85 -6.61
N GLU A 218 -7.58 27.02 -6.11
CA GLU A 218 -8.16 28.33 -5.84
C GLU A 218 -7.42 29.09 -4.73
N ILE A 219 -7.12 28.44 -3.61
CA ILE A 219 -6.46 29.07 -2.45
C ILE A 219 -5.07 29.55 -2.83
N LEU A 220 -4.28 28.70 -3.49
CA LEU A 220 -2.89 29.00 -3.83
C LEU A 220 -2.74 29.74 -5.17
N GLY A 221 -3.80 29.86 -5.98
CA GLY A 221 -3.73 30.45 -7.31
C GLY A 221 -2.89 29.61 -8.29
N ALA A 222 -2.81 28.29 -8.10
CA ALA A 222 -1.98 27.40 -8.89
C ALA A 222 -2.52 27.25 -10.32
N LYS A 223 -1.66 27.38 -11.34
CA LYS A 223 -2.07 27.17 -12.74
C LYS A 223 -2.30 25.71 -13.09
N ALA A 224 -1.55 24.79 -12.50
CA ALA A 224 -1.80 23.37 -12.57
C ALA A 224 -1.64 22.75 -11.17
N VAL A 225 -2.57 21.87 -10.80
CA VAL A 225 -2.49 21.09 -9.56
C VAL A 225 -2.33 19.62 -9.94
N ILE A 226 -1.38 18.95 -9.29
CA ILE A 226 -1.07 17.54 -9.44
C ILE A 226 -1.24 16.89 -8.08
N LEU A 227 -2.21 15.99 -7.97
CA LEU A 227 -2.48 15.22 -6.77
C LEU A 227 -2.04 13.76 -6.94
N LEU A 228 -1.04 13.35 -6.17
CA LEU A 228 -0.65 11.95 -5.99
C LEU A 228 -1.48 11.37 -4.83
N VAL A 229 -2.31 10.36 -5.11
CA VAL A 229 -3.28 9.83 -4.14
C VAL A 229 -3.39 8.31 -4.21
N GLY A 230 -3.40 7.68 -3.04
CA GLY A 230 -3.57 6.23 -2.92
C GLY A 230 -4.96 5.77 -3.39
N GLU A 231 -4.97 4.79 -4.29
CA GLU A 231 -6.19 4.19 -4.82
C GLU A 231 -6.89 3.26 -3.81
N ARG A 232 -8.07 2.75 -4.18
CA ARG A 232 -8.72 1.69 -3.40
C ARG A 232 -7.85 0.42 -3.45
N PRO A 233 -7.51 -0.19 -2.30
CA PRO A 233 -6.76 -1.45 -2.27
C PRO A 233 -7.45 -2.54 -3.11
N GLY A 234 -6.63 -3.22 -3.92
CA GLY A 234 -7.04 -4.41 -4.64
C GLY A 234 -6.98 -5.65 -3.75
N LEU A 235 -7.42 -6.78 -4.29
CA LEU A 235 -7.34 -8.06 -3.56
C LEU A 235 -5.89 -8.50 -3.32
N GLY A 236 -5.00 -8.32 -4.31
CA GLY A 236 -3.63 -8.84 -4.27
C GLY A 236 -2.54 -7.79 -4.06
N GLN A 237 -2.88 -6.51 -4.00
CA GLN A 237 -1.95 -5.40 -3.84
C GLN A 237 -2.67 -4.17 -3.26
N SER A 238 -1.96 -3.36 -2.49
CA SER A 238 -2.42 -2.08 -1.92
C SER A 238 -1.56 -0.89 -2.36
N GLU A 239 -0.56 -1.11 -3.21
CA GLU A 239 0.48 -0.12 -3.54
C GLU A 239 0.14 0.74 -4.76
N SER A 240 -1.01 0.56 -5.40
CA SER A 240 -1.41 1.34 -6.59
C SER A 240 -1.66 2.80 -6.27
N LEU A 241 -0.86 3.68 -6.87
CA LEU A 241 -0.97 5.12 -6.79
C LEU A 241 -1.61 5.69 -8.07
N SER A 242 -2.40 6.75 -7.91
CA SER A 242 -2.92 7.54 -9.03
C SER A 242 -2.45 9.00 -8.94
N CYS A 243 -2.26 9.60 -10.11
CA CYS A 243 -2.10 11.02 -10.32
C CYS A 243 -3.37 11.59 -10.95
N TYR A 244 -3.99 12.57 -10.27
CA TYR A 244 -5.02 13.43 -10.85
C TYR A 244 -4.41 14.81 -11.09
N ALA A 245 -4.61 15.35 -12.28
CA ALA A 245 -4.06 16.65 -12.64
C ALA A 245 -5.10 17.54 -13.32
N VAL A 246 -5.17 18.79 -12.91
CA VAL A 246 -6.13 19.77 -13.42
C VAL A 246 -5.49 21.13 -13.64
N TYR A 247 -5.85 21.79 -14.75
CA TYR A 247 -5.41 23.13 -15.09
C TYR A 247 -6.39 24.17 -14.51
N SER A 248 -5.86 25.09 -13.71
CA SER A 248 -6.53 26.26 -13.12
C SER A 248 -7.91 25.92 -12.54
N PRO A 249 -8.00 24.96 -11.60
CA PRO A 249 -9.29 24.46 -11.15
C PRO A 249 -10.08 25.52 -10.38
N ARG A 250 -11.40 25.36 -10.39
CA ARG A 250 -12.33 26.11 -9.55
C ARG A 250 -13.41 25.20 -8.97
N VAL A 251 -13.69 25.36 -7.68
CA VAL A 251 -14.65 24.52 -6.94
C VAL A 251 -16.04 24.57 -7.57
N ALA A 252 -16.44 25.73 -8.10
CA ALA A 252 -17.76 25.95 -8.66
C ALA A 252 -17.95 25.39 -10.08
N THR A 253 -16.88 25.30 -10.89
CA THR A 253 -17.01 25.06 -12.35
C THR A 253 -16.28 23.83 -12.85
N THR A 254 -15.21 23.40 -12.20
CA THR A 254 -14.42 22.24 -12.64
C THR A 254 -15.23 20.95 -12.46
N VAL A 255 -15.30 20.15 -13.52
CA VAL A 255 -15.90 18.82 -13.51
C VAL A 255 -14.84 17.73 -13.51
N GLU A 256 -15.22 16.48 -13.21
CA GLU A 256 -14.25 15.39 -13.13
C GLU A 256 -13.55 15.12 -14.48
N ALA A 257 -14.26 15.34 -15.59
CA ALA A 257 -13.73 15.16 -16.93
C ALA A 257 -12.63 16.18 -17.31
N ASP A 258 -12.52 17.29 -16.58
CA ASP A 258 -11.45 18.28 -16.78
C ASP A 258 -10.10 17.79 -16.24
N ARG A 259 -10.07 16.65 -15.53
CA ARG A 259 -8.85 16.08 -14.97
C ARG A 259 -8.22 15.09 -15.93
N THR A 260 -6.89 15.13 -16.02
CA THR A 260 -6.12 14.04 -16.59
C THR A 260 -5.76 13.04 -15.48
N CYS A 261 -5.99 11.76 -15.72
CA CYS A 261 -5.69 10.68 -14.78
C CYS A 261 -4.55 9.80 -15.33
N ILE A 262 -3.53 9.57 -14.50
CA ILE A 262 -2.52 8.52 -14.70
C ILE A 262 -2.63 7.57 -13.51
N SER A 263 -3.15 6.36 -13.72
CA SER A 263 -3.41 5.37 -12.66
C SER A 263 -2.42 4.22 -12.70
N ASN A 264 -2.52 3.32 -11.72
CA ASN A 264 -1.72 2.09 -11.66
C ASN A 264 -0.21 2.35 -11.64
N ILE A 265 0.19 3.39 -10.91
CA ILE A 265 1.60 3.68 -10.65
C ILE A 265 2.05 2.81 -9.48
N HIS A 266 2.85 1.80 -9.77
CA HIS A 266 3.50 0.90 -8.83
C HIS A 266 4.45 -0.05 -9.60
N GLN A 267 5.26 -0.85 -8.90
CA GLN A 267 6.23 -1.77 -9.53
C GLN A 267 5.63 -2.81 -10.50
N GLY A 268 4.33 -3.10 -10.38
CA GLY A 268 3.61 -4.04 -11.26
C GLY A 268 2.76 -3.35 -12.35
N GLY A 269 2.77 -2.02 -12.40
CA GLY A 269 2.09 -1.19 -13.39
C GLY A 269 3.12 -0.29 -14.08
N THR A 270 2.84 1.01 -14.17
CA THR A 270 3.85 1.98 -14.60
C THR A 270 4.82 2.24 -13.43
N PRO A 271 6.14 2.00 -13.60
CA PRO A 271 7.10 2.22 -12.52
C PRO A 271 7.09 3.68 -12.02
N PRO A 272 7.23 3.95 -10.71
CA PRO A 272 7.09 5.30 -10.17
C PRO A 272 8.07 6.32 -10.76
N VAL A 273 9.31 5.92 -11.03
CA VAL A 273 10.33 6.77 -11.66
C VAL A 273 9.93 7.18 -13.08
N GLU A 274 9.37 6.26 -13.87
CA GLU A 274 8.89 6.55 -15.21
C GLU A 274 7.63 7.41 -15.18
N ALA A 275 6.70 7.09 -14.27
CA ALA A 275 5.49 7.88 -14.06
C ALA A 275 5.81 9.34 -13.71
N ALA A 276 6.86 9.60 -12.91
CA ALA A 276 7.31 10.96 -12.63
C ALA A 276 7.65 11.74 -13.90
N ALA A 277 8.38 11.12 -14.85
CA ALA A 277 8.70 11.76 -16.13
C ALA A 277 7.46 12.02 -16.99
N VAL A 278 6.52 11.08 -17.03
CA VAL A 278 5.23 11.25 -17.74
C VAL A 278 4.42 12.40 -17.15
N ILE A 279 4.40 12.53 -15.82
CA ILE A 279 3.69 13.61 -15.12
C ILE A 279 4.34 14.98 -15.41
N VAL A 280 5.68 15.05 -15.47
CA VAL A 280 6.40 16.27 -15.86
C VAL A 280 6.01 16.70 -17.28
N ASP A 281 6.00 15.78 -18.25
CA ASP A 281 5.58 16.05 -19.62
C ASP A 281 4.11 16.53 -19.68
N LEU A 282 3.22 15.85 -18.96
CA LEU A 282 1.82 16.23 -18.84
C LEU A 282 1.66 17.66 -18.32
N ALA A 283 2.40 18.03 -17.26
CA ALA A 283 2.34 19.37 -16.68
C ALA A 283 2.76 20.46 -17.69
N LYS A 284 3.82 20.21 -18.49
CA LYS A 284 4.26 21.13 -19.55
C LYS A 284 3.16 21.32 -20.58
N ARG A 285 2.59 20.23 -21.10
CA ARG A 285 1.49 20.28 -22.07
C ARG A 285 0.25 20.98 -21.53
N MET A 286 -0.11 20.75 -20.28
CA MET A 286 -1.25 21.43 -19.64
C MET A 286 -1.04 22.95 -19.61
N LEU A 287 0.17 23.42 -19.28
CA LEU A 287 0.49 24.85 -19.23
C LEU A 287 0.58 25.49 -20.62
N GLU A 288 1.14 24.77 -21.60
CA GLU A 288 1.22 25.22 -22.99
C GLU A 288 -0.17 25.38 -23.62
N GLN A 289 -1.04 24.38 -23.45
CA GLN A 289 -2.37 24.35 -24.03
C GLN A 289 -3.41 25.10 -23.19
N LYS A 290 -3.09 25.41 -21.92
CA LYS A 290 -4.02 25.98 -20.94
C LYS A 290 -5.29 25.15 -20.77
N ALA A 291 -5.11 23.83 -20.77
CA ALA A 291 -6.18 22.84 -20.75
C ALA A 291 -5.74 21.56 -20.04
N SER A 292 -6.71 20.80 -19.53
CA SER A 292 -6.51 19.50 -18.90
C SER A 292 -7.67 18.55 -19.20
N GLY A 293 -7.48 17.26 -18.93
CA GLY A 293 -8.49 16.23 -19.14
C GLY A 293 -8.93 16.13 -20.59
N ILE A 294 -10.25 16.06 -20.80
CA ILE A 294 -10.85 15.93 -22.13
C ILE A 294 -10.57 17.12 -23.06
N ASN A 295 -10.14 18.25 -22.51
CA ASN A 295 -9.90 19.48 -23.26
C ASN A 295 -8.48 19.54 -23.85
N MET A 296 -7.62 18.56 -23.56
CA MET A 296 -6.27 18.48 -24.12
C MET A 296 -6.28 17.92 -25.54
N THR A 297 -5.42 18.49 -26.39
CA THR A 297 -5.09 17.94 -27.70
C THR A 297 -4.01 16.86 -27.57
N ARG A 298 -4.03 15.91 -28.51
CA ARG A 298 -3.07 14.79 -28.58
C ARG A 298 -1.71 15.24 -29.07
#